data_AF-A0AAU7X3A2-F1
#
_entry.id   AF-A0AAU7X3A2-F1
#
_cell.length_a   1.000
_cell.length_b   1.000
_cell.length_c   1.000
_cell.angle_alpha   90.00
_cell.angle_beta   90.00
_cell.angle_gamma   90.00
#
_symmetry.space_group_name_H-M   'P 1'
#
loop_
_entity.id
_entity.type
_entity.pdbx_description
1 polymer ?
#
loop_
_entity_poly.entity_id
_entity_poly.type
_entity_poly.pdbx_seq_one_letter_code
_entity_poly.pdbx_strand_id
1 'polypeptide(L)'
;MSNLISVPRDLAVDLLDGLRITQERARKELRALLAKPAEQGQGEPVAWDIYWTDNGDFYFTLRNKERLFKYTDDADFRVVPLYTRPAEQPEPISSTSDKYKAELYDEVWQLARDMGFGNVTDALMKLKKQTAPVAEQERRQMIIERYPNVDPLQYEAAVNGLAAAPVAVVLSEPFCRQKLAAEGKPYPRSNCAVCGPFSPKWRECDAMIEAARLNPPQQ
;
A
#
# COMPACT_ATOMS: atom_id res chain seq x y z
N MET A 1 -28.08 11.26 -32.76
CA MET A 1 -27.45 11.98 -33.88
C MET A 1 -25.99 12.18 -33.51
N SER A 2 -25.09 11.42 -34.13
CA SER A 2 -23.66 11.48 -33.84
C SER A 2 -23.02 12.55 -34.71
N ASN A 3 -22.49 13.61 -34.08
CA ASN A 3 -21.77 14.67 -34.77
C ASN A 3 -20.38 14.17 -35.17
N LEU A 4 -20.14 14.08 -36.48
CA LEU A 4 -18.80 13.83 -37.04
C LEU A 4 -18.06 15.16 -37.12
N ILE A 5 -17.01 15.28 -36.31
CA ILE A 5 -16.12 16.44 -36.31
C ILE A 5 -15.12 16.25 -37.47
N SER A 6 -15.22 17.12 -38.48
CA SER A 6 -14.25 17.22 -39.56
C SER A 6 -12.98 17.90 -39.03
N VAL A 7 -11.88 17.16 -38.96
CA VAL A 7 -10.56 17.71 -38.62
C VAL A 7 -9.79 17.98 -39.92
N PRO A 8 -9.23 19.19 -40.13
CA PRO A 8 -8.41 19.51 -41.28
C PRO A 8 -7.23 18.55 -41.44
N ARG A 9 -7.00 18.08 -42.67
CA ARG A 9 -6.02 17.05 -42.99
C ARG A 9 -4.59 17.43 -42.58
N ASP A 10 -4.31 18.72 -42.63
CA ASP A 10 -2.99 19.29 -42.34
C ASP A 10 -2.65 19.19 -40.84
N LEU A 11 -3.67 19.35 -39.98
CA LEU A 11 -3.53 19.21 -38.53
C LEU A 11 -3.33 17.75 -38.10
N ALA A 12 -3.86 16.80 -38.86
CA ALA A 12 -3.69 15.37 -38.62
C ALA A 12 -2.26 14.89 -38.96
N VAL A 13 -1.62 15.49 -39.97
CA VAL A 13 -0.24 15.15 -40.36
C VAL A 13 0.76 15.62 -39.29
N ASP A 14 0.61 16.85 -38.78
CA ASP A 14 1.49 17.37 -37.72
C ASP A 14 1.37 16.59 -36.39
N LEU A 15 0.15 16.15 -36.03
CA LEU A 15 -0.09 15.28 -34.87
C LEU A 15 0.54 13.88 -35.05
N LEU A 16 0.52 13.34 -36.27
CA LEU A 16 1.09 12.03 -36.58
C LEU A 16 2.63 12.06 -36.65
N ASP A 17 3.23 13.14 -37.13
CA ASP A 17 4.70 13.29 -37.14
C ASP A 17 5.27 13.55 -35.72
N GLY A 18 4.54 14.28 -34.87
CA GLY A 18 4.86 14.38 -33.43
C GLY A 18 4.83 13.03 -32.73
N LEU A 19 3.85 12.17 -33.05
CA LEU A 19 3.77 10.80 -32.55
C LEU A 19 4.94 9.91 -33.01
N ARG A 20 5.46 10.13 -34.22
CA ARG A 20 6.57 9.35 -34.78
C ARG A 20 7.88 9.55 -34.03
N ILE A 21 8.15 10.79 -33.61
CA ILE A 21 9.30 11.14 -32.75
C ILE A 21 9.16 10.49 -31.36
N THR A 22 7.94 10.43 -30.82
CA THR A 22 7.70 9.73 -29.54
C THR A 22 7.88 8.21 -29.66
N GLN A 23 7.59 7.65 -30.84
CA GLN A 23 7.70 6.21 -31.05
C GLN A 23 9.16 5.75 -31.17
N GLU A 24 10.03 6.49 -31.87
CA GLU A 24 11.46 6.15 -31.91
C GLU A 24 12.14 6.32 -30.55
N ARG A 25 11.78 7.37 -29.80
CA ARG A 25 12.26 7.55 -28.43
C ARG A 25 11.81 6.41 -27.53
N ALA A 26 10.53 6.05 -27.57
CA ALA A 26 10.00 4.91 -26.83
C ALA A 26 10.66 3.59 -27.25
N ARG A 27 10.98 3.39 -28.53
CA ARG A 27 11.67 2.18 -29.02
C ARG A 27 13.13 2.12 -28.58
N LYS A 28 13.80 3.28 -28.51
CA LYS A 28 15.18 3.39 -28.04
C LYS A 28 15.27 3.16 -26.53
N GLU A 29 14.33 3.72 -25.77
CA GLU A 29 14.19 3.45 -24.33
C GLU A 29 13.81 1.99 -24.07
N LEU A 30 12.88 1.42 -24.84
CA LEU A 30 12.53 0.00 -24.74
C LEU A 30 13.72 -0.91 -25.11
N ARG A 31 14.53 -0.57 -26.13
CA ARG A 31 15.77 -1.30 -26.43
C ARG A 31 16.81 -1.16 -25.33
N ALA A 32 16.93 0.00 -24.68
CA ALA A 32 17.82 0.17 -23.54
C ALA A 32 17.36 -0.64 -22.32
N LEU A 33 16.04 -0.72 -22.09
CA LEU A 33 15.44 -1.54 -21.03
C LEU A 33 15.51 -3.05 -21.33
N LEU A 34 15.42 -3.45 -22.60
CA LEU A 34 15.50 -4.85 -23.03
C LEU A 34 16.92 -5.34 -23.31
N ALA A 35 17.88 -4.42 -23.48
CA ALA A 35 19.29 -4.78 -23.56
C ALA A 35 19.72 -5.29 -22.18
N LYS A 36 19.75 -6.61 -22.03
CA LYS A 36 20.37 -7.24 -20.87
C LYS A 36 21.79 -6.69 -20.77
N PRO A 37 22.18 -6.05 -19.66
CA PRO A 37 23.56 -5.61 -19.49
C PRO A 37 24.45 -6.83 -19.71
N ALA A 38 25.48 -6.68 -20.54
CA ALA A 38 26.42 -7.76 -20.79
C ALA A 38 26.92 -8.26 -19.43
N GLU A 39 26.86 -9.59 -19.22
CA GLU A 39 27.36 -10.23 -18.01
C GLU A 39 28.90 -10.04 -17.96
N GLN A 40 29.36 -8.87 -17.52
CA GLN A 40 30.71 -8.72 -17.02
C GLN A 40 30.74 -9.48 -15.69
N GLY A 41 31.48 -10.60 -15.68
CA GLY A 41 31.70 -11.37 -14.45
C GLY A 41 32.17 -10.43 -13.36
N GLN A 42 31.34 -10.22 -12.34
CA GLN A 42 31.70 -9.48 -11.15
C GLN A 42 32.94 -10.16 -10.55
N GLY A 43 34.00 -9.39 -10.29
CA GLY A 43 35.18 -9.91 -9.60
C GLY A 43 34.84 -10.44 -8.20
N GLU A 44 35.82 -10.90 -7.43
CA GLU A 44 35.52 -11.39 -6.08
C GLU A 44 34.88 -10.30 -5.20
N PRO A 45 33.83 -10.62 -4.42
CA PRO A 45 33.23 -9.68 -3.47
C PRO A 45 34.23 -9.29 -2.39
N VAL A 46 34.14 -8.05 -1.94
CA VAL A 46 35.10 -7.43 -0.99
C VAL A 46 34.58 -7.48 0.45
N ALA A 47 33.27 -7.66 0.62
CA ALA A 47 32.65 -7.94 1.91
C ALA A 47 31.34 -8.72 1.70
N TRP A 48 30.74 -9.17 2.80
CA TRP A 48 29.44 -9.83 2.83
C TRP A 48 28.62 -9.28 4.01
N ASP A 49 27.40 -8.83 3.74
CA ASP A 49 26.43 -8.51 4.78
C ASP A 49 25.68 -9.77 5.18
N ILE A 50 25.55 -9.99 6.49
CA ILE A 50 24.82 -11.12 7.05
C ILE A 50 23.61 -10.60 7.80
N TYR A 51 22.45 -11.11 7.43
CA TYR A 51 21.16 -10.84 8.06
C TYR A 51 20.68 -12.12 8.75
N TRP A 52 20.12 -11.99 9.95
CA TRP A 52 19.51 -13.10 10.68
C TRP A 52 18.25 -12.60 11.38
N THR A 53 17.14 -13.35 11.26
CA THR A 53 15.82 -12.89 11.70
C THR A 53 15.27 -13.75 12.84
N ASP A 54 15.79 -13.52 14.04
CA ASP A 54 15.37 -14.23 15.26
C ASP A 54 14.56 -13.34 16.22
N ASN A 55 13.73 -12.43 15.68
CA ASN A 55 12.91 -11.41 16.39
C ASN A 55 13.48 -9.96 16.42
N GLY A 56 14.36 -9.60 15.49
CA GLY A 56 14.80 -8.23 15.25
C GLY A 56 15.88 -8.18 14.18
N ASP A 57 15.82 -7.20 13.29
CA ASP A 57 16.75 -7.08 12.16
C ASP A 57 18.16 -6.71 12.66
N PHE A 58 18.96 -7.72 13.01
CA PHE A 58 20.39 -7.55 13.25
C PHE A 58 21.15 -7.82 11.97
N TYR A 59 22.02 -6.88 11.60
CA TYR A 59 22.94 -7.04 10.48
C TYR A 59 24.37 -6.72 10.91
N PHE A 60 25.33 -7.47 10.38
CA PHE A 60 26.74 -7.15 10.51
C PHE A 60 27.48 -7.49 9.22
N THR A 61 28.55 -6.74 8.95
CA THR A 61 29.36 -6.89 7.73
C THR A 61 30.61 -7.70 8.03
N LEU A 62 30.81 -8.77 7.28
CA LEU A 62 32.03 -9.58 7.29
C LEU A 62 32.94 -9.21 6.13
N ARG A 63 34.22 -8.97 6.43
CA ARG A 63 35.25 -8.73 5.41
C ARG A 63 36.15 -9.94 5.15
N ASN A 64 36.11 -10.94 6.04
CA ASN A 64 36.95 -12.13 5.92
C ASN A 64 36.14 -13.31 5.36
N LYS A 65 36.50 -13.74 4.15
CA LYS A 65 35.91 -14.87 3.41
C LYS A 65 35.95 -16.19 4.19
N GLU A 66 37.00 -16.43 4.98
CA GLU A 66 37.17 -17.68 5.73
C GLU A 66 36.12 -17.89 6.82
N ARG A 67 35.54 -16.78 7.33
CA ARG A 67 34.48 -16.84 8.34
C ARG A 67 33.09 -16.99 7.72
N LEU A 68 32.96 -16.84 6.40
CA LEU A 68 31.68 -16.89 5.69
C LEU A 68 31.02 -18.27 5.77
N PHE A 69 31.82 -19.33 5.70
CA PHE A 69 31.35 -20.72 5.72
C PHE A 69 30.45 -21.05 6.93
N LYS A 70 30.64 -20.36 8.06
CA LYS A 70 29.82 -20.55 9.26
C LYS A 70 28.37 -20.11 9.10
N TYR A 71 28.08 -19.25 8.13
CA TYR A 71 26.78 -18.59 7.96
C TYR A 71 26.10 -18.96 6.64
N THR A 72 26.83 -19.52 5.68
CA THR A 72 26.23 -19.97 4.41
C THR A 72 25.43 -21.27 4.52
N ASP A 73 25.76 -22.12 5.49
CA ASP A 73 25.12 -23.43 5.65
C ASP A 73 23.86 -23.39 6.52
N ASP A 74 23.64 -22.27 7.21
CA ASP A 74 22.57 -22.11 8.18
C ASP A 74 21.40 -21.34 7.57
N ALA A 75 20.19 -21.94 7.62
CA ALA A 75 19.01 -21.47 6.91
C ALA A 75 18.45 -20.15 7.47
N ASP A 76 18.82 -19.81 8.71
CA ASP A 76 18.35 -18.59 9.36
C ASP A 76 19.13 -17.36 8.87
N PHE A 77 20.27 -17.55 8.20
CA PHE A 77 21.15 -16.48 7.75
C PHE A 77 20.97 -16.19 6.26
N ARG A 78 20.82 -14.90 5.92
CA ARG A 78 20.88 -14.40 4.56
C ARG A 78 22.19 -13.65 4.35
N VAL A 79 23.02 -14.14 3.43
CA VAL A 79 24.31 -13.56 3.09
C VAL A 79 24.22 -12.78 1.77
N VAL A 80 24.60 -11.50 1.78
CA VAL A 80 24.58 -10.62 0.60
C VAL A 80 26.01 -10.14 0.27
N PRO A 81 26.57 -10.48 -0.90
CA PRO A 81 27.91 -10.03 -1.28
C PRO A 81 27.94 -8.52 -1.59
N LEU A 82 29.00 -7.84 -1.16
CA LEU A 82 29.29 -6.44 -1.40
C LEU A 82 30.52 -6.29 -2.30
N TYR A 83 30.39 -5.52 -3.37
CA TYR A 83 31.44 -5.28 -4.36
C TYR A 83 31.97 -3.84 -4.27
N THR A 84 33.24 -3.62 -4.62
CA THR A 84 33.94 -2.31 -4.51
C THR A 84 33.57 -1.28 -5.58
N ARG A 85 32.67 -1.61 -6.52
CA ARG A 85 32.20 -0.68 -7.55
C ARG A 85 30.77 -0.23 -7.23
N PRO A 86 30.57 1.01 -6.74
CA PRO A 86 29.24 1.53 -6.41
C PRO A 86 28.28 1.55 -7.61
N ALA A 87 28.80 1.65 -8.83
CA ALA A 87 28.00 1.71 -10.05
C ALA A 87 27.37 0.37 -10.47
N GLU A 88 27.75 -0.75 -9.85
CA GLU A 88 27.27 -2.11 -10.18
C GLU A 88 26.77 -2.89 -8.96
N GLN A 89 26.77 -2.28 -7.76
CA GLN A 89 25.99 -2.80 -6.65
C GLN A 89 24.52 -2.75 -7.09
N PRO A 90 23.74 -3.85 -7.03
CA PRO A 90 22.30 -3.73 -7.24
C PRO A 90 21.88 -2.64 -6.28
N GLU A 91 21.38 -1.51 -6.81
CA GLU A 91 20.90 -0.45 -5.96
C GLU A 91 20.02 -1.16 -4.94
N PRO A 92 20.26 -1.00 -3.61
CA PRO A 92 19.23 -1.40 -2.67
C PRO A 92 17.96 -0.82 -3.28
N ILE A 93 16.91 -1.63 -3.43
CA ILE A 93 15.65 -1.18 -4.00
C ILE A 93 15.16 -0.11 -3.03
N SER A 94 15.73 1.09 -3.15
CA SER A 94 15.31 2.35 -2.63
C SER A 94 14.13 2.57 -3.53
N SER A 95 13.05 1.88 -3.14
CA SER A 95 11.75 2.12 -3.68
C SER A 95 11.60 3.63 -3.68
N THR A 96 10.95 4.18 -4.70
CA THR A 96 10.66 5.62 -4.77
C THR A 96 10.11 6.20 -3.45
N SER A 97 9.57 5.34 -2.57
CA SER A 97 9.25 5.60 -1.17
C SER A 97 10.40 6.13 -0.31
N ASP A 98 11.62 5.60 -0.38
CA ASP A 98 12.68 5.98 0.56
C ASP A 98 13.28 7.36 0.24
N LYS A 99 13.38 7.70 -1.04
CA LYS A 99 13.68 9.07 -1.48
C LYS A 99 12.59 10.04 -1.04
N TYR A 100 11.32 9.68 -1.23
CA TYR A 100 10.18 10.49 -0.79
C TYR A 100 10.14 10.69 0.73
N LYS A 101 10.50 9.65 1.51
CA LYS A 101 10.63 9.77 2.98
C LYS A 101 11.72 10.77 3.35
N ALA A 102 12.88 10.72 2.71
CA ALA A 102 13.98 11.65 3.00
C ALA A 102 13.57 13.12 2.74
N GLU A 103 12.94 13.37 1.59
CA GLU A 103 12.43 14.71 1.25
C GLU A 103 11.37 15.20 2.27
N LEU A 104 10.46 14.31 2.69
CA LEU A 104 9.49 14.62 3.75
C LEU A 104 10.14 14.94 5.10
N TYR A 105 11.20 14.21 5.48
CA TYR A 105 11.92 14.48 6.72
C TYR A 105 12.55 15.87 6.69
N ASP A 106 13.16 16.27 5.57
CA ASP A 106 13.76 17.60 5.42
C ASP A 106 12.71 18.72 5.50
N GLU A 107 11.57 18.56 4.82
CA GLU A 107 10.47 19.53 4.89
C GLU A 107 9.91 19.69 6.30
N VAL A 108 9.65 18.59 7.01
CA VAL A 108 9.15 18.59 8.38
C VAL A 108 10.16 19.23 9.33
N TRP A 109 11.46 18.97 9.12
CA TRP A 109 12.52 19.53 9.93
C TRP A 109 12.68 21.04 9.70
N GLN A 110 12.56 21.49 8.45
CA GLN A 110 12.57 22.91 8.12
C GLN A 110 11.38 23.64 8.75
N LEU A 111 10.17 23.07 8.63
CA LEU A 111 8.96 23.64 9.25
C LEU A 111 9.11 23.77 10.77
N ALA A 112 9.67 22.76 11.43
CA ALA A 112 9.93 22.82 12.88
C ALA A 112 10.90 23.97 13.22
N ARG A 113 11.95 24.17 12.44
CA ARG A 113 12.89 25.30 12.62
C ARG A 113 12.23 26.65 12.39
N ASP A 114 11.41 26.78 11.36
CA ASP A 114 10.70 28.02 11.05
C ASP A 114 9.70 28.39 12.16
N MET A 115 9.17 27.40 12.87
CA MET A 115 8.35 27.59 14.07
C MET A 115 9.16 27.82 15.37
N GLY A 116 10.49 27.87 15.29
CA GLY A 116 11.38 28.14 16.41
C GLY A 116 11.75 26.90 17.25
N PHE A 117 11.56 25.69 16.74
CA PHE A 117 11.97 24.46 17.42
C PHE A 117 13.37 24.02 16.96
N GLY A 118 14.20 23.60 17.91
CA GLY A 118 15.55 23.09 17.61
C GLY A 118 15.58 21.68 17.01
N ASN A 119 14.51 20.91 17.21
CA ASN A 119 14.31 19.58 16.62
C ASN A 119 12.81 19.23 16.54
N VAL A 120 12.46 18.21 15.75
CA VAL A 120 11.07 17.74 15.55
C VAL A 120 10.47 17.12 16.82
N THR A 121 11.28 16.51 17.68
CA THR A 121 10.80 15.93 18.94
C THR A 121 10.21 16.99 19.86
N ASP A 122 10.85 18.16 19.96
CA ASP A 122 10.36 19.29 20.76
C ASP A 122 9.04 19.85 20.19
N ALA A 123 8.93 19.93 18.86
CA ALA A 123 7.71 20.33 18.19
C ALA A 123 6.56 19.36 18.49
N LEU A 124 6.81 18.04 18.40
CA LEU A 124 5.82 17.01 18.73
C LEU A 124 5.42 17.02 20.21
N MET A 125 6.37 17.23 21.12
CA MET A 125 6.09 17.32 22.56
C MET A 125 5.25 18.55 22.89
N LYS A 126 5.54 19.70 22.28
CA LYS A 126 4.74 20.91 22.46
C LYS A 126 3.34 20.76 21.84
N LEU A 127 3.23 20.11 20.69
CA LEU A 127 1.95 19.77 20.08
C LEU A 127 1.11 18.91 21.03
N LYS A 128 1.66 17.78 21.50
CA LYS A 128 0.98 16.91 22.48
C LYS A 128 0.55 17.65 23.75
N LYS A 129 1.37 18.60 24.23
CA LYS A 129 1.05 19.44 25.39
C LYS A 129 -0.07 20.44 25.11
N GLN A 130 -0.18 20.94 23.88
CA GLN A 130 -1.23 21.88 23.44
C GLN A 130 -2.54 21.18 23.08
N THR A 131 -2.50 19.95 22.53
CA THR A 131 -3.71 19.21 22.15
C THR A 131 -4.51 18.74 23.37
N ALA A 132 -3.88 18.64 24.56
CA ALA A 132 -4.49 17.98 25.71
C ALA A 132 -5.60 18.78 26.46
N PRO A 133 -5.62 20.13 26.52
CA PRO A 133 -6.73 20.82 27.22
C PRO A 133 -7.63 21.68 26.33
N VAL A 134 -7.08 22.40 25.33
CA VAL A 134 -7.83 23.44 24.61
C VAL A 134 -8.72 22.83 23.51
N ALA A 135 -8.18 21.91 22.72
CA ALA A 135 -8.94 21.27 21.64
C ALA A 135 -10.07 20.36 22.18
N GLU A 136 -9.89 19.78 23.36
CA GLU A 136 -10.94 18.99 24.02
C GLU A 136 -12.06 19.88 24.54
N GLN A 137 -11.72 21.03 25.11
CA GLN A 137 -12.70 21.99 25.63
C GLN A 137 -13.52 22.65 24.51
N GLU A 138 -12.89 23.02 23.39
CA GLU A 138 -13.59 23.51 22.20
C GLU A 138 -14.49 22.42 21.59
N ARG A 139 -14.02 21.16 21.52
CA ARG A 139 -14.86 20.03 21.10
C ARG A 139 -16.08 19.87 22.00
N ARG A 140 -15.89 19.92 23.31
CA ARG A 140 -16.99 19.83 24.29
C ARG A 140 -18.00 20.95 24.08
N GLN A 141 -17.54 22.19 23.90
CA GLN A 141 -18.42 23.32 23.63
C GLN A 141 -19.21 23.15 22.31
N MET A 142 -18.55 22.72 21.23
CA MET A 142 -19.23 22.42 19.97
C MET A 142 -20.30 21.32 20.11
N ILE A 143 -20.04 20.27 20.89
CA ILE A 143 -20.99 19.19 21.12
C ILE A 143 -22.19 19.68 21.93
N ILE A 144 -21.94 20.50 22.97
CA ILE A 144 -23.00 21.10 23.79
C ILE A 144 -23.90 22.00 22.94
N GLU A 145 -23.33 22.85 22.09
CA GLU A 145 -24.10 23.72 21.20
C GLU A 145 -24.90 22.93 20.16
N ARG A 146 -24.31 21.86 19.59
CA ARG A 146 -24.94 21.08 18.53
C ARG A 146 -25.97 20.08 19.05
N TYR A 147 -25.84 19.64 20.29
CA TYR A 147 -26.70 18.64 20.93
C TYR A 147 -27.05 19.03 22.37
N PRO A 148 -27.92 20.04 22.57
CA PRO A 148 -28.23 20.57 23.91
C PRO A 148 -28.91 19.56 24.85
N ASN A 149 -29.44 18.46 24.31
CA ASN A 149 -30.12 17.41 25.07
C ASN A 149 -29.22 16.21 25.40
N VAL A 150 -27.95 16.21 24.97
CA VAL A 150 -27.02 15.11 25.23
C VAL A 150 -26.10 15.49 26.37
N ASP A 151 -26.10 14.70 27.45
CA ASP A 151 -25.16 14.88 28.54
C ASP A 151 -23.72 14.66 28.01
N PRO A 152 -22.84 15.68 28.08
CA PRO A 152 -21.47 15.58 27.57
C PRO A 152 -20.69 14.42 28.18
N LEU A 153 -20.96 14.05 29.44
CA LEU A 153 -20.29 12.93 30.11
C LEU A 153 -20.72 11.58 29.54
N GLN A 154 -21.99 11.44 29.14
CA GLN A 154 -22.46 10.22 28.48
C GLN A 154 -21.91 10.11 27.05
N TYR A 155 -21.76 11.23 26.35
CA TYR A 155 -21.16 11.26 25.01
C TYR A 155 -19.69 10.81 25.05
N GLU A 156 -18.90 11.34 25.98
CA GLU A 156 -17.49 10.94 26.11
C GLU A 156 -17.32 9.49 26.53
N ALA A 157 -18.16 9.00 27.44
CA ALA A 157 -18.17 7.58 27.81
C ALA A 157 -18.52 6.68 26.61
N ALA A 158 -19.46 7.09 25.75
CA ALA A 158 -19.81 6.36 24.54
C ALA A 158 -18.66 6.36 23.52
N VAL A 159 -18.00 7.50 23.29
CA VAL A 159 -16.88 7.61 22.35
C VAL A 159 -15.65 6.84 22.84
N ASN A 160 -15.32 6.94 24.12
CA ASN A 160 -14.20 6.19 24.71
C ASN A 160 -14.51 4.69 24.80
N GLY A 161 -15.77 4.32 25.04
CA GLY A 161 -16.24 2.93 24.97
C GLY A 161 -16.15 2.34 23.56
N LEU A 162 -16.41 3.13 22.52
CA LEU A 162 -16.25 2.75 21.12
C LEU A 162 -14.77 2.60 20.70
N ALA A 163 -13.85 3.30 21.36
CA ALA A 163 -12.41 3.19 21.12
C ALA A 163 -11.75 2.00 21.86
N ALA A 164 -12.34 1.57 22.99
CA ALA A 164 -11.80 0.49 23.82
C ALA A 164 -12.44 -0.88 23.53
N ALA A 165 -13.65 -0.92 22.99
CA ALA A 165 -14.22 -2.16 22.47
C ALA A 165 -13.66 -2.39 21.05
N PRO A 166 -13.12 -3.59 20.72
CA PRO A 166 -13.12 -3.98 19.32
C PRO A 166 -14.58 -3.94 18.91
N VAL A 167 -14.95 -2.93 18.13
CA VAL A 167 -16.20 -2.95 17.40
C VAL A 167 -16.03 -4.10 16.42
N ALA A 168 -16.37 -5.30 16.88
CA ALA A 168 -16.89 -6.33 16.02
C ALA A 168 -18.11 -5.66 15.40
N VAL A 169 -17.88 -4.99 14.28
CA VAL A 169 -18.93 -4.78 13.29
C VAL A 169 -19.40 -6.19 13.07
N VAL A 170 -20.55 -6.52 13.68
CA VAL A 170 -21.34 -7.65 13.24
C VAL A 170 -21.76 -7.23 11.84
N LEU A 171 -20.86 -7.43 10.89
CA LEU A 171 -21.16 -7.47 9.48
C LEU A 171 -22.19 -8.58 9.44
N SER A 172 -23.46 -8.18 9.28
CA SER A 172 -24.55 -9.07 8.91
C SER A 172 -23.98 -10.08 7.93
N GLU A 173 -24.08 -11.37 8.28
CA GLU A 173 -23.42 -12.49 7.58
C GLU A 173 -23.35 -12.22 6.08
N PRO A 174 -22.17 -12.32 5.45
CA PRO A 174 -21.99 -11.80 4.11
C PRO A 174 -22.95 -12.55 3.18
N PHE A 175 -23.85 -11.79 2.55
CA PHE A 175 -24.98 -12.28 1.76
C PHE A 175 -24.53 -13.12 0.55
N CYS A 176 -24.21 -14.39 0.80
CA CYS A 176 -23.87 -15.33 -0.26
C CYS A 176 -25.13 -15.72 -1.02
N ARG A 177 -25.08 -15.67 -2.36
CA ARG A 177 -26.22 -16.03 -3.21
C ARG A 177 -26.71 -17.46 -3.00
N GLN A 178 -25.79 -18.41 -2.78
CA GLN A 178 -26.16 -19.80 -2.53
C GLN A 178 -27.02 -19.94 -1.27
N LYS A 179 -26.70 -19.16 -0.22
CA LYS A 179 -27.46 -19.13 1.03
C LYS A 179 -28.86 -18.52 0.82
N LEU A 180 -28.94 -17.37 0.16
CA LEU A 180 -30.23 -16.74 -0.17
C LEU A 180 -31.12 -17.63 -1.07
N ALA A 181 -30.51 -18.33 -2.02
CA ALA A 181 -31.22 -19.26 -2.88
C ALA A 181 -31.74 -20.50 -2.13
N ALA A 182 -30.96 -21.06 -1.20
CA ALA A 182 -31.41 -22.15 -0.32
C ALA A 182 -32.56 -21.71 0.61
N GLU A 183 -32.55 -20.46 1.05
CA GLU A 183 -33.62 -19.86 1.87
C GLU A 183 -34.83 -19.39 1.05
N GLY A 184 -34.82 -19.53 -0.28
CA GLY A 184 -35.91 -19.11 -1.17
C GLY A 184 -36.08 -17.58 -1.29
N LYS A 185 -35.10 -16.79 -0.84
CA LYS A 185 -35.15 -15.33 -0.87
C LYS A 185 -34.68 -14.79 -2.22
N PRO A 186 -35.23 -13.65 -2.70
CA PRO A 186 -34.73 -13.01 -3.91
C PRO A 186 -33.29 -12.52 -3.70
N TYR A 187 -32.42 -12.75 -4.69
CA TYR A 187 -31.02 -12.32 -4.64
C TYR A 187 -30.67 -11.44 -5.86
N PRO A 188 -29.92 -10.34 -5.68
CA PRO A 188 -29.59 -9.42 -6.78
C PRO A 188 -28.65 -10.08 -7.79
N ARG A 189 -28.84 -9.77 -9.08
CA ARG A 189 -27.96 -10.24 -10.17
C ARG A 189 -26.61 -9.51 -10.26
N SER A 190 -26.40 -8.46 -9.48
CA SER A 190 -25.11 -7.77 -9.30
C SER A 190 -24.29 -8.35 -8.14
N ASN A 191 -23.02 -7.92 -8.04
CA ASN A 191 -21.94 -8.40 -7.16
C ASN A 191 -22.40 -8.96 -5.80
N CYS A 192 -21.97 -10.19 -5.49
CA CYS A 192 -22.12 -10.78 -4.16
C CYS A 192 -21.18 -10.06 -3.18
N ALA A 193 -21.69 -9.60 -2.03
CA ALA A 193 -20.89 -8.90 -1.02
C ALA A 193 -19.70 -9.74 -0.53
N VAL A 194 -19.85 -11.08 -0.50
CA VAL A 194 -18.79 -12.03 -0.13
C VAL A 194 -17.70 -12.09 -1.21
N CYS A 195 -18.09 -12.03 -2.48
CA CYS A 195 -17.19 -12.29 -3.60
C CYS A 195 -16.60 -11.00 -4.21
N GLY A 196 -17.10 -9.82 -3.80
CA GLY A 196 -16.59 -8.52 -4.24
C GLY A 196 -16.92 -8.16 -5.70
N PRO A 197 -16.51 -6.96 -6.14
CA PRO A 197 -16.76 -6.44 -7.50
C PRO A 197 -15.95 -7.13 -8.60
N PHE A 198 -14.98 -7.96 -8.24
CA PHE A 198 -14.12 -8.69 -9.16
C PHE A 198 -14.47 -10.16 -9.29
N SER A 199 -15.56 -10.66 -8.69
CA SER A 199 -15.92 -12.07 -8.82
C SER A 199 -16.32 -12.42 -10.26
N PRO A 200 -15.48 -13.13 -11.04
CA PRO A 200 -15.78 -13.48 -12.43
C PRO A 200 -16.83 -14.60 -12.51
N LYS A 201 -17.35 -15.05 -11.36
CA LYS A 201 -17.94 -16.38 -11.17
C LYS A 201 -19.44 -16.35 -10.88
N TRP A 202 -20.15 -15.25 -11.11
CA TRP A 202 -21.61 -15.21 -10.89
C TRP A 202 -22.34 -16.30 -11.69
N ARG A 203 -21.85 -16.64 -12.89
CA ARG A 203 -22.38 -17.75 -13.71
C ARG A 203 -22.13 -19.12 -13.07
N GLU A 204 -21.00 -19.31 -12.38
CA GLU A 204 -20.70 -20.54 -11.64
C GLU A 204 -21.63 -20.68 -10.43
N CYS A 205 -21.96 -19.57 -9.75
CA CYS A 205 -22.95 -19.57 -8.67
C CYS A 205 -24.35 -19.96 -9.18
N ASP A 206 -24.79 -19.41 -10.32
CA ASP A 206 -26.09 -19.75 -10.89
C ASP A 206 -26.15 -21.23 -11.30
N ALA A 207 -25.07 -21.76 -11.90
CA ALA A 207 -24.97 -23.20 -12.23
C ALA A 207 -25.05 -24.10 -10.98
N MET A 208 -24.40 -23.72 -9.88
CA MET A 208 -24.50 -24.48 -8.61
C MET A 208 -25.89 -24.41 -7.99
N ILE A 209 -26.57 -23.25 -8.06
CA ILE A 209 -27.94 -23.10 -7.55
C ILE A 209 -28.91 -23.96 -8.39
N GLU A 210 -28.76 -23.97 -9.70
CA GLU A 210 -29.59 -24.77 -10.60
C GLU A 210 -29.35 -26.27 -10.40
N ALA A 211 -28.09 -26.69 -10.25
CA ALA A 211 -27.75 -28.08 -9.93
C ALA A 211 -28.34 -28.52 -8.59
N ALA A 212 -28.30 -27.68 -7.56
CA ALA A 212 -28.89 -27.96 -6.26
C ALA A 212 -30.44 -28.03 -6.30
N ARG A 213 -31.10 -27.29 -7.19
CA ARG A 213 -32.54 -27.41 -7.43
C ARG A 213 -32.92 -28.72 -8.10
N LEU A 214 -32.10 -29.19 -9.04
CA LEU A 214 -32.33 -30.44 -9.75
C LEU A 214 -32.04 -31.67 -8.89
N ASN A 215 -31.09 -31.56 -7.95
CA ASN A 215 -30.71 -32.64 -7.04
C ASN A 215 -30.77 -32.15 -5.58
N PRO A 216 -31.97 -32.02 -4.99
CA PRO A 216 -32.08 -31.70 -3.58
C PRO A 216 -31.39 -32.80 -2.75
N PRO A 217 -30.61 -32.45 -1.72
CA PRO A 217 -30.02 -33.44 -0.84
C PRO A 217 -31.13 -34.34 -0.27
N GLN A 218 -31.02 -35.64 -0.49
CA GLN A 218 -31.92 -36.61 0.13
C GLN A 218 -31.67 -36.56 1.64
N GLN A 219 -32.68 -36.10 2.39
CA GLN A 219 -32.67 -36.07 3.85
C GLN A 219 -32.81 -37.48 4.42
#